data_AF-A0A1Q7MFV1-F1
#
_entry.id   AF-A0A1Q7MFV1-F1
#
_cell.length_a   1.000
_cell.length_b   1.000
_cell.length_c   1.000
_cell.angle_alpha   90.00
_cell.angle_beta   90.00
_cell.angle_gamma   90.00
#
_symmetry.space_group_name_H-M   'P 1'
#
loop_
_entity.id
_entity.type
_entity.pdbx_description
1 polymer ?
#
loop_
_entity_poly.entity_id
_entity_poly.type
_entity_poly.pdbx_seq_one_letter_code
_entity_poly.pdbx_strand_id
1 'polypeptide(L)'
;MILFRLLALPVTAPAAGIRYCLEKAVEFAEQQRTDDTPVREELLELQLALEEGRVTEDEYTQREAALVARLREIREYRAQRARERLAAQAPAEDEQRTVVIELPEELG
;
A
#
# COMPACT_ATOMS: atom_id res chain seq x y z
N MET A 1 -38.15 -3.03 14.67
CA MET A 1 -38.20 -1.77 13.91
C MET A 1 -36.79 -1.30 13.60
N ILE A 2 -36.39 -1.31 12.32
CA ILE A 2 -35.00 -1.25 11.82
C ILE A 2 -34.52 0.21 11.60
N LEU A 3 -35.18 1.21 12.22
CA LEU A 3 -34.99 2.61 11.84
C LEU A 3 -33.98 3.39 12.71
N PHE A 4 -33.66 2.93 13.93
CA PHE A 4 -32.70 3.62 14.81
C PHE A 4 -31.21 3.37 14.50
N ARG A 5 -30.89 2.42 13.61
CA ARG A 5 -29.51 2.14 13.18
C ARG A 5 -29.03 3.00 12.00
N LEU A 6 -29.92 3.78 11.39
CA LEU A 6 -29.56 4.81 10.40
C LEU A 6 -29.33 6.19 11.03
N LEU A 7 -29.60 6.39 12.34
CA LEU A 7 -29.40 7.69 13.01
C LEU A 7 -27.98 7.92 13.53
N ALA A 8 -27.09 6.93 13.44
CA ALA A 8 -25.64 7.11 13.68
C ALA A 8 -24.86 7.54 12.42
N LEU A 9 -25.57 7.85 11.32
CA LEU A 9 -25.01 8.26 10.03
C LEU A 9 -24.64 9.75 9.91
N PRO A 10 -24.14 10.44 10.96
CA PRO A 10 -23.21 11.52 10.61
C PRO A 10 -21.85 11.52 11.33
N VAL A 11 -21.54 10.59 12.25
CA VAL A 11 -20.27 10.69 13.01
C VAL A 11 -19.51 9.38 13.21
N THR A 12 -20.09 8.20 12.97
CA THR A 12 -19.40 6.89 13.14
C THR A 12 -19.09 6.17 11.82
N ALA A 13 -19.10 6.89 10.70
CA ALA A 13 -18.86 6.35 9.37
C ALA A 13 -17.38 6.05 8.96
N PRO A 14 -16.29 6.61 9.55
CA PRO A 14 -14.95 6.31 9.05
C PRO A 14 -14.42 4.93 9.50
N ALA A 15 -14.80 4.43 10.67
CA ALA A 15 -14.11 3.29 11.29
C ALA A 15 -14.56 1.92 10.74
N ALA A 16 -15.84 1.77 10.39
CA ALA A 16 -16.37 0.50 9.90
C ALA A 16 -16.03 0.23 8.41
N GLY A 17 -15.92 1.29 7.60
CA GLY A 17 -15.55 1.18 6.17
C GLY A 17 -14.10 0.74 5.96
N ILE A 18 -13.19 1.12 6.86
CA ILE A 18 -11.77 0.77 6.77
C ILE A 18 -11.54 -0.71 7.11
N ARG A 19 -12.28 -1.28 8.07
CA ARG A 19 -12.18 -2.71 8.45
C ARG A 19 -12.57 -3.65 7.30
N TYR A 20 -13.66 -3.34 6.57
CA TYR A 20 -14.09 -4.11 5.40
C TYR A 20 -13.08 -4.04 4.23
N CYS A 21 -12.48 -2.87 4.00
CA CYS A 21 -11.41 -2.72 3.00
C CYS A 21 -10.13 -3.46 3.41
N LEU A 22 -9.80 -3.51 4.70
CA LEU A 22 -8.66 -4.27 5.24
C LEU A 22 -8.87 -5.78 5.09
N GLU A 23 -10.04 -6.32 5.46
CA GLU A 23 -10.37 -7.75 5.26
C GLU A 23 -10.32 -8.13 3.77
N LYS A 24 -10.91 -7.32 2.89
CA LYS A 24 -10.90 -7.60 1.44
C LYS A 24 -9.52 -7.44 0.80
N ALA A 25 -8.66 -6.57 1.33
CA ALA A 25 -7.26 -6.47 0.91
C ALA A 25 -6.40 -7.63 1.44
N VAL A 26 -6.73 -8.20 2.60
CA VAL A 26 -6.10 -9.40 3.15
C VAL A 26 -6.43 -10.62 2.29
N GLU A 27 -7.68 -10.78 1.87
CA GLU A 27 -8.15 -11.92 1.06
C GLU A 27 -7.55 -11.93 -0.36
N PHE A 28 -7.17 -10.77 -0.92
CA PHE A 28 -6.54 -10.66 -2.24
C PHE A 28 -5.00 -10.71 -2.21
N ALA A 29 -4.38 -10.62 -1.03
CA ALA A 29 -2.92 -10.53 -0.86
C ALA A 29 -2.20 -11.86 -0.62
N GLU A 30 -2.91 -12.99 -0.53
CA GLU A 30 -2.27 -14.31 -0.39
C GLU A 30 -1.42 -14.71 -1.61
N GLN A 31 -1.62 -14.09 -2.77
CA GLN A 31 -0.90 -14.48 -4.00
C GLN A 31 0.52 -13.91 -4.12
N GLN A 32 0.91 -12.93 -3.30
CA GLN A 32 2.26 -12.36 -3.32
C GLN A 32 2.76 -12.26 -1.88
N ARG A 33 3.52 -13.28 -1.44
CA ARG A 33 4.24 -13.30 -0.16
C ARG A 33 4.98 -11.97 0.02
N THR A 34 4.48 -11.14 0.93
CA THR A 34 4.95 -9.78 1.13
C THR A 34 5.73 -9.73 2.45
N ASP A 35 6.95 -9.20 2.44
CA ASP A 35 7.85 -9.03 3.61
C ASP A 35 7.27 -8.19 4.78
N ASP A 36 6.02 -7.73 4.68
CA ASP A 36 5.30 -7.00 5.72
C ASP A 36 4.35 -7.88 6.55
N THR A 37 4.30 -9.20 6.27
CA THR A 37 3.56 -10.19 7.06
C THR A 37 3.72 -10.05 8.58
N PRO A 38 4.93 -9.95 9.15
CA PRO A 38 5.08 -9.89 10.61
C PRO A 38 4.42 -8.64 11.23
N VAL A 39 4.53 -7.48 10.59
CA VAL A 39 3.88 -6.25 11.11
C VAL A 39 2.35 -6.33 10.97
N ARG A 40 1.85 -7.09 9.98
CA ARG A 40 0.40 -7.35 9.81
C ARG A 40 -0.12 -8.35 10.84
N GLU A 41 0.67 -9.36 11.20
CA GLU A 41 0.36 -10.29 12.29
C GLU A 41 0.30 -9.54 13.64
N GLU A 42 1.28 -8.67 13.92
CA GLU A 42 1.28 -7.82 15.12
C GLU A 42 0.01 -6.93 15.21
N LEU A 43 -0.46 -6.39 14.08
CA LEU A 43 -1.72 -5.63 14.03
C LEU A 43 -2.95 -6.50 14.32
N LEU A 44 -2.98 -7.73 13.81
CA LEU A 44 -4.07 -8.67 14.06
C LEU A 44 -4.12 -9.07 15.54
N GLU A 45 -2.97 -9.36 16.14
CA GLU A 45 -2.87 -9.66 17.58
C GLU A 45 -3.32 -8.49 18.44
N LEU A 46 -2.95 -7.26 18.06
CA LEU A 46 -3.38 -6.04 18.75
C LEU A 46 -4.90 -5.85 18.68
N GLN A 47 -5.51 -6.16 17.53
CA GLN A 47 -6.97 -6.12 17.34
C GLN A 47 -7.68 -7.14 18.25
N LEU A 48 -7.18 -8.37 18.29
CA LEU A 48 -7.72 -9.42 19.16
C LEU A 48 -7.59 -9.03 20.64
N ALA A 49 -6.47 -8.41 21.03
CA ALA A 49 -6.28 -7.92 22.38
C ALA A 49 -7.31 -6.82 22.76
N LEU A 50 -7.70 -5.96 21.81
CA LEU A 50 -8.75 -4.96 22.04
C LEU A 50 -10.12 -5.63 22.20
N GLU A 51 -10.44 -6.59 21.33
CA GLU A 51 -11.70 -7.33 21.37
C GLU A 51 -11.87 -8.15 22.66
N GLU A 52 -10.78 -8.67 23.20
CA GLU A 52 -10.74 -9.37 24.50
C GLU A 52 -10.68 -8.40 25.70
N GLY A 53 -10.60 -7.09 25.46
CA GLY A 53 -10.48 -6.07 26.51
C GLY A 53 -9.14 -6.08 27.26
N ARG A 54 -8.11 -6.72 26.69
CA ARG A 54 -6.73 -6.72 27.23
C ARG A 54 -5.98 -5.41 26.99
N VAL A 55 -6.42 -4.62 26.00
CA VAL A 55 -5.94 -3.26 25.76
C VAL A 55 -7.11 -2.30 25.65
N THR A 56 -6.90 -1.06 26.06
CA THR A 56 -7.89 0.01 25.88
C THR A 56 -7.84 0.57 24.46
N GLU A 57 -8.89 1.30 24.05
CA GLU A 57 -8.93 1.96 22.74
C GLU A 57 -7.79 2.98 22.54
N ASP A 58 -7.41 3.71 23.60
CA ASP A 58 -6.32 4.69 23.53
C ASP A 58 -4.96 4.00 23.34
N GLU A 59 -4.72 2.92 24.09
CA GLU A 59 -3.52 2.07 23.92
C GLU A 59 -3.47 1.40 22.55
N TYR A 60 -4.61 0.91 22.06
CA TYR A 60 -4.72 0.36 20.71
C TYR A 60 -4.31 1.41 19.68
N THR A 61 -4.87 2.62 19.77
CA THR A 61 -4.60 3.71 18.81
C THR A 61 -3.12 4.09 18.78
N GLN A 62 -2.49 4.21 19.95
CA GLN A 62 -1.06 4.54 20.04
C GLN A 62 -0.18 3.44 19.43
N ARG A 63 -0.47 2.17 19.73
CA ARG A 63 0.31 1.02 19.23
C ARG A 63 0.07 0.78 17.73
N GLU A 64 -1.17 0.92 17.28
CA GLU A 64 -1.54 0.83 15.87
C GLU A 64 -0.80 1.89 15.04
N ALA A 65 -0.77 3.14 15.52
CA ALA A 65 -0.06 4.22 14.83
C ALA A 65 1.42 3.90 14.61
N ALA A 66 2.08 3.30 15.60
CA ALA A 66 3.48 2.87 15.49
C ALA A 66 3.67 1.74 14.47
N LEU A 67 2.80 0.73 14.48
CA LEU A 67 2.86 -0.39 13.53
C LEU A 67 2.58 0.08 12.10
N VAL A 68 1.62 0.99 11.91
CA VAL A 68 1.30 1.58 10.61
C VAL A 68 2.43 2.47 10.10
N ALA A 69 3.12 3.22 10.97
CA ALA A 69 4.30 3.99 10.58
C ALA A 69 5.41 3.07 10.06
N ARG A 70 5.69 1.97 10.76
CA ARG A 70 6.67 0.95 10.33
C ARG A 70 6.31 0.34 8.97
N LEU A 71 5.03 0.07 8.72
CA LEU A 71 4.57 -0.40 7.40
C LEU A 71 4.86 0.60 6.28
N ARG A 72 4.72 1.90 6.55
CA ARG A 72 5.03 2.96 5.56
C ARG A 72 6.51 2.96 5.22
N GLU A 73 7.38 2.92 6.23
CA GLU A 73 8.83 2.88 6.03
C GLU A 73 9.26 1.68 5.17
N ILE A 74 8.72 0.49 5.47
CA ILE A 74 9.00 -0.74 4.69
C ILE A 74 8.55 -0.58 3.24
N ARG A 75 7.40 0.05 2.99
CA ARG A 75 6.89 0.30 1.64
C ARG A 75 7.74 1.31 0.88
N GLU A 76 8.11 2.40 1.52
CA GLU A 76 8.95 3.46 0.93
C GLU A 76 10.33 2.93 0.55
N TYR A 77 10.98 2.21 1.46
CA TYR A 77 12.26 1.56 1.20
C TYR A 77 12.19 0.62 -0.02
N ARG A 78 11.12 -0.19 -0.13
CA ARG A 78 10.92 -1.08 -1.29
C ARG A 78 10.69 -0.30 -2.58
N ALA A 79 9.87 0.75 -2.54
CA ALA A 79 9.62 1.59 -3.70
C ALA A 79 10.90 2.25 -4.20
N GLN A 80 11.74 2.74 -3.29
CA GLN A 80 13.05 3.29 -3.63
C GLN A 80 13.96 2.23 -4.28
N ARG A 81 14.08 1.05 -3.67
CA ARG A 81 14.91 -0.06 -4.22
C ARG A 81 14.43 -0.54 -5.58
N ALA A 82 13.11 -0.57 -5.81
CA ALA A 82 12.54 -0.90 -7.11
C ALA A 82 12.91 0.16 -8.17
N ARG A 83 12.80 1.45 -7.83
CA ARG A 83 13.21 2.56 -8.71
C ARG A 83 14.70 2.51 -9.04
N GLU A 84 15.56 2.27 -8.05
CA GLU A 84 17.01 2.11 -8.25
C GLU A 84 17.32 0.95 -9.21
N ARG A 85 16.66 -0.20 -9.04
CA ARG A 85 16.81 -1.35 -9.94
C ARG A 85 16.38 -1.01 -11.36
N LEU A 86 15.28 -0.29 -11.54
CA LEU A 86 14.81 0.13 -12.87
C LEU A 86 15.78 1.12 -13.51
N ALA A 87 16.27 2.10 -12.77
CA ALA A 87 17.27 3.06 -13.25
C ALA A 87 18.59 2.38 -13.66
N ALA A 88 19.03 1.37 -12.91
CA ALA A 88 20.21 0.57 -13.26
C ALA A 88 20.02 -0.35 -14.47
N GLN A 89 18.76 -0.64 -14.84
CA GLN A 89 18.40 -1.50 -15.97
C GLN A 89 18.06 -0.71 -17.25
N ALA A 90 17.94 0.62 -17.16
CA ALA A 90 17.78 1.46 -18.35
C ALA A 90 19.11 1.43 -19.14
N PRO A 91 19.13 0.96 -20.39
CA PRO A 91 20.31 1.12 -21.23
C PRO A 91 20.57 2.62 -21.37
N ALA A 92 21.84 3.03 -21.29
CA ALA A 92 22.22 4.40 -21.65
C ALA A 92 21.70 4.64 -23.07
N GLU A 93 20.71 5.51 -23.22
CA GLU A 93 20.22 5.98 -24.51
C GLU A 93 21.27 6.92 -25.12
N ASP A 94 22.46 6.39 -25.38
CA ASP A 94 23.53 7.02 -26.15
C ASP A 94 23.69 6.23 -27.46
N GLU A 95 22.64 6.22 -28.26
CA GLU A 95 22.86 6.10 -29.69
C GLU A 95 21.83 6.97 -30.40
N GLN A 96 22.26 8.21 -30.64
CA GLN A 96 21.71 9.09 -31.65
C GLN A 96 21.56 8.28 -32.93
N ARG A 97 20.39 7.70 -33.15
CA ARG A 97 20.01 7.15 -34.45
C ARG A 97 19.79 8.36 -35.35
N THR A 98 20.90 8.90 -35.84
CA THR A 98 20.94 9.84 -36.95
C THR A 98 20.32 9.09 -38.13
N VAL A 99 19.01 9.27 -38.31
CA VAL A 99 18.34 8.84 -39.53
C VAL A 99 18.83 9.79 -40.60
N VAL A 100 19.93 9.42 -41.26
CA VAL A 100 20.35 10.04 -42.51
C VAL A 100 19.28 9.67 -43.53
N ILE A 101 18.36 10.61 -43.78
CA ILE A 101 17.46 10.52 -44.91
C ILE A 101 18.34 10.84 -46.13
N GLU A 102 18.88 9.80 -46.75
CA GLU A 102 19.45 9.91 -48.10
C GLU A 102 18.30 10.37 -49.02
N LEU A 103 18.28 11.67 -49.34
CA LEU A 103 17.38 12.24 -50.32
C LEU A 103 17.88 11.78 -51.70
N PRO A 104 17.12 11.00 -52.48
CA PRO A 104 17.59 10.53 -53.78
C PRO A 104 17.78 11.71 -54.74
N GLU A 105 19.03 11.98 -55.12
CA GLU A 105 19.40 12.95 -56.16
C GLU A 105 19.09 12.39 -57.56
N GLU A 106 17.82 12.21 -57.92
CA GLU A 106 17.47 11.83 -59.29
C GLU A 106 16.18 12.56 -59.75
N LEU A 107 16.27 13.88 -59.84
CA LEU A 107 15.36 14.70 -60.66
C LEU A 107 16.20 15.72 -61.45
N GLY A 108 16.83 15.25 -62.54
CA GLY A 108 17.51 16.05 -63.55
C GLY A 108 17.14 15.55 -64.94
#